data_AF-W6RUW9-F1
#
_entry.id   AF-W6RUW9-F1
#
_cell.length_a   1.000
_cell.length_b   1.000
_cell.length_c   1.000
_cell.angle_alpha   90.00
_cell.angle_beta   90.00
_cell.angle_gamma   90.00
#
_symmetry.space_group_name_H-M   'P 1'
#
loop_
_entity.id
_entity.type
_entity.pdbx_description
1 polymer ?
#
loop_
_entity_poly.entity_id
_entity_poly.type
_entity_poly.pdbx_seq_one_letter_code
_entity_poly.pdbx_strand_id
1 'polypeptide(L)'
;MKGRQHVLIGTTATVATGIGLICSGSSVTNFIPIVIGGIIGSYIPDIDSHKSKAAQIFNKLFVILIVVLAILYCLGITLDLERFIGGLDANDPKTLAVLIFAVVTILGKLSPHRMFTHKWFGTMLFCYSVYLMGNMYFTIGFTTGYILHIVADTMTKNGKYLKFFQFKLPCRNSKNKFDISW
;
A
#
# COMPACT_ATOMS: atom_id res chain seq x y z
N MET A 1 -9.36 14.27 1.92
CA MET A 1 -9.90 14.43 3.30
C MET A 1 -8.73 14.33 4.28
N LYS A 2 -8.91 14.10 5.59
CA LYS A 2 -7.78 13.71 6.47
C LYS A 2 -7.59 12.19 6.42
N GLY A 3 -6.34 11.70 6.54
CA GLY A 3 -6.03 10.26 6.54
C GLY A 3 -6.87 9.41 7.52
N ARG A 4 -7.22 9.94 8.70
CA ARG A 4 -8.10 9.25 9.66
C ARG A 4 -9.51 8.97 9.10
N GLN A 5 -10.03 9.86 8.27
CA GLN A 5 -11.37 9.72 7.68
C GLN A 5 -11.35 8.65 6.57
N HIS A 6 -10.29 8.58 5.77
CA HIS A 6 -10.12 7.52 4.77
C HIS A 6 -10.10 6.13 5.42
N VAL A 7 -9.36 6.00 6.52
CA VAL A 7 -9.27 4.75 7.27
C VAL A 7 -10.60 4.39 7.93
N LEU A 8 -11.32 5.37 8.49
CA LEU A 8 -12.64 5.13 9.05
C LEU A 8 -13.59 4.57 7.99
N ILE A 9 -13.70 5.23 6.83
CA ILE A 9 -14.57 4.81 5.74
C ILE A 9 -14.20 3.40 5.26
N GLY A 10 -12.92 3.16 4.99
CA GLY A 10 -12.45 1.86 4.54
C GLY A 10 -12.68 0.76 5.57
N THR A 11 -12.38 1.00 6.84
CA THR A 11 -12.60 0.02 7.92
C THR A 11 -14.10 -0.28 8.10
N THR A 12 -14.96 0.74 8.07
CA THR A 12 -16.41 0.51 8.18
C THR A 12 -16.95 -0.32 7.01
N ALA A 13 -16.44 -0.07 5.79
CA ALA A 13 -16.84 -0.83 4.64
C ALA A 13 -16.31 -2.27 4.68
N THR A 14 -15.05 -2.48 5.07
CA THR A 14 -14.50 -3.84 5.16
C THR A 14 -15.09 -4.65 6.30
N VAL A 15 -15.47 -4.02 7.41
CA VAL A 15 -16.28 -4.66 8.46
C VAL A 15 -17.64 -5.09 7.91
N ALA A 16 -18.34 -4.20 7.18
CA ALA A 16 -19.61 -4.54 6.55
C ALA A 16 -19.46 -5.69 5.53
N THR A 17 -18.41 -5.66 4.70
CA THR A 17 -18.07 -6.75 3.77
C THR A 17 -17.78 -8.05 4.51
N GLY A 18 -17.02 -7.99 5.61
CA GLY A 18 -16.70 -9.15 6.44
C GLY A 18 -17.95 -9.78 7.07
N ILE A 19 -18.84 -8.96 7.64
CA ILE A 19 -20.13 -9.42 8.17
C ILE A 19 -20.99 -10.05 7.07
N GLY A 20 -21.11 -9.39 5.90
CA GLY A 20 -21.87 -9.90 4.78
C GLY A 20 -21.38 -11.27 4.27
N LEU A 21 -20.06 -11.46 4.22
CA LEU A 21 -19.45 -12.74 3.84
C LEU A 21 -19.71 -13.83 4.89
N ILE A 22 -19.65 -13.50 6.18
CA ILE A 22 -20.01 -14.43 7.27
C ILE A 22 -21.48 -14.84 7.15
N CYS A 23 -22.39 -13.88 6.96
CA CYS A 23 -23.81 -14.15 6.77
C CYS A 23 -24.10 -15.00 5.51
N SER A 24 -23.19 -14.96 4.53
CA SER A 24 -23.25 -15.76 3.31
C SER A 24 -22.55 -17.13 3.45
N GLY A 25 -22.15 -17.53 4.66
CA GLY A 25 -21.59 -18.85 4.97
C GLY A 25 -20.06 -18.93 4.97
N SER A 26 -19.34 -17.80 4.88
CA SER A 26 -17.88 -17.80 5.06
C SER A 26 -17.47 -18.00 6.51
N SER A 27 -16.30 -18.61 6.74
CA SER A 27 -15.73 -18.76 8.09
C SER A 27 -15.44 -17.40 8.74
N VAL A 28 -15.73 -17.29 10.04
CA VAL A 28 -15.39 -16.12 10.88
C VAL A 28 -13.89 -15.84 10.89
N THR A 29 -13.05 -16.86 10.71
CA THR A 29 -11.59 -16.70 10.63
C THR A 29 -11.15 -15.77 9.49
N ASN A 30 -11.98 -15.61 8.45
CA ASN A 30 -11.72 -14.75 7.30
C ASN A 30 -12.01 -13.27 7.58
N PHE A 31 -12.66 -12.95 8.71
CA PHE A 31 -12.98 -11.58 9.10
C PHE A 31 -11.72 -10.75 9.35
N ILE A 32 -10.77 -11.31 10.09
CA ILE A 32 -9.53 -10.65 10.49
C ILE A 32 -8.72 -10.19 9.25
N PRO A 33 -8.39 -11.05 8.27
CA PRO A 33 -7.63 -10.61 7.10
C PRO A 33 -8.36 -9.54 6.28
N ILE A 34 -9.70 -9.57 6.18
CA ILE A 34 -10.48 -8.54 5.48
C ILE A 34 -10.31 -7.17 6.16
N VAL A 35 -10.46 -7.12 7.48
CA VAL A 35 -10.38 -5.86 8.23
C VAL A 35 -8.95 -5.29 8.17
N ILE A 36 -7.93 -6.12 8.40
CA ILE A 36 -6.52 -5.71 8.31
C ILE A 36 -6.21 -5.21 6.91
N GLY A 37 -6.63 -5.96 5.88
CA GLY A 37 -6.49 -5.55 4.49
C GLY A 37 -7.09 -4.18 4.25
N GLY A 38 -8.33 -3.96 4.70
CA GLY A 38 -9.04 -2.67 4.60
C GLY A 38 -8.28 -1.50 5.22
N ILE A 39 -7.78 -1.68 6.44
CA ILE A 39 -7.02 -0.65 7.14
C ILE A 39 -5.77 -0.28 6.33
N ILE A 40 -5.00 -1.27 5.89
CA ILE A 40 -3.77 -1.05 5.11
C ILE A 40 -4.09 -0.41 3.75
N GLY A 41 -5.07 -0.95 3.04
CA GLY A 41 -5.53 -0.46 1.74
C GLY A 41 -6.04 0.97 1.78
N SER A 42 -6.63 1.42 2.88
CA SER A 42 -7.05 2.81 3.06
C SER A 42 -5.93 3.77 3.43
N TYR A 43 -4.80 3.26 3.95
CA TYR A 43 -3.64 4.08 4.28
C TYR A 43 -2.67 4.23 3.10
N ILE A 44 -2.48 3.16 2.32
CA ILE A 44 -1.42 3.10 1.32
C ILE A 44 -1.48 4.19 0.23
N PRO A 45 -2.64 4.68 -0.26
CA PRO A 45 -2.66 5.66 -1.35
C PRO A 45 -2.01 6.99 -0.94
N ASP A 46 -2.15 7.33 0.34
CA ASP A 46 -1.62 8.53 0.99
C ASP A 46 -0.11 8.44 1.30
N ILE A 47 0.56 7.34 0.96
CA ILE A 47 2.01 7.20 1.16
C ILE A 47 2.82 8.27 0.40
N ASP A 48 2.24 8.81 -0.68
CA ASP A 48 2.77 9.89 -1.51
C ASP A 48 2.68 11.29 -0.86
N SER A 49 2.12 11.39 0.35
CA SER A 49 1.90 12.64 1.07
C SER A 49 2.75 12.72 2.34
N HIS A 50 3.67 13.68 2.40
CA HIS A 50 4.62 13.85 3.52
C HIS A 50 3.98 14.01 4.90
N LYS A 51 2.79 14.60 4.94
CA LYS A 51 2.05 14.83 6.18
C LYS A 51 1.14 13.67 6.56
N SER A 52 1.04 12.63 5.72
CA SER A 52 0.19 11.49 6.01
C SER A 52 0.80 10.60 7.09
N LYS A 53 -0.07 9.90 7.83
CA LYS A 53 0.37 8.88 8.77
C LYS A 53 1.09 7.74 8.06
N ALA A 54 0.68 7.38 6.84
CA ALA A 54 1.31 6.30 6.06
C ALA A 54 2.77 6.62 5.77
N ALA A 55 3.07 7.83 5.28
CA ALA A 55 4.45 8.27 5.03
C ALA A 55 5.26 8.34 6.33
N GLN A 56 4.68 8.83 7.43
CA GLN A 56 5.35 8.89 8.73
C GLN A 56 5.69 7.50 9.29
N ILE A 57 4.77 6.53 9.18
CA ILE A 57 5.01 5.15 9.60
C ILE A 57 6.11 4.53 8.73
N PHE A 58 6.03 4.71 7.41
CA PHE A 58 7.05 4.22 6.49
C PHE A 58 8.44 4.77 6.85
N ASN A 59 8.55 6.09 7.04
CA ASN A 59 9.83 6.73 7.40
C ASN A 59 10.37 6.22 8.75
N LYS A 60 9.51 6.01 9.75
CA LYS A 60 9.92 5.44 11.05
C LYS A 60 10.46 4.03 10.90
N LEU A 61 9.76 3.16 10.17
CA LEU A 61 10.21 1.80 9.91
C LEU A 61 11.54 1.79 9.14
N PHE A 62 11.68 2.69 8.17
CA PHE A 62 12.93 2.84 7.40
C PHE A 62 14.10 3.29 8.28
N VAL A 63 13.90 4.26 9.19
CA VAL A 63 14.93 4.67 10.15
C VAL A 63 15.29 3.54 11.10
N ILE A 64 14.30 2.82 11.64
CA ILE A 64 14.55 1.65 12.51
C ILE A 64 15.39 0.61 11.76
N LEU A 65 15.06 0.31 10.50
CA LEU A 65 15.82 -0.60 9.66
C LEU A 65 17.28 -0.14 9.52
N ILE A 66 17.52 1.13 9.20
CA ILE A 66 18.89 1.67 9.09
C ILE A 66 19.64 1.55 10.42
N VAL A 67 19.01 1.86 11.55
CA VAL A 67 19.64 1.76 12.88
C VAL A 67 20.02 0.31 13.20
N VAL A 68 19.13 -0.64 12.93
CA VAL A 68 19.41 -2.07 13.11
C VAL A 68 20.59 -2.50 12.24
N LEU A 69 20.60 -2.13 10.96
CA LEU A 69 21.71 -2.44 10.05
C LEU A 69 23.04 -1.83 10.53
N ALA A 70 23.02 -0.60 11.03
CA ALA A 70 24.19 0.06 11.59
C ALA A 70 24.71 -0.64 12.86
N ILE A 71 23.82 -1.08 13.75
CA ILE A 71 24.19 -1.85 14.95
C ILE A 71 24.84 -3.18 14.54
N LEU A 72 24.23 -3.92 13.62
CA LEU A 72 24.78 -5.19 13.12
C LEU A 72 26.18 -5.00 12.54
N TYR A 73 26.37 -3.94 11.74
CA TYR A 73 27.68 -3.58 11.19
C TYR A 73 28.70 -3.26 12.30
N CYS A 74 28.34 -2.45 13.30
CA CYS A 74 29.22 -2.12 14.43
C CYS A 74 29.57 -3.35 15.29
N LEU A 75 28.68 -4.34 15.38
CA LEU A 75 28.92 -5.61 16.06
C LEU A 75 29.78 -6.59 15.24
N GLY A 76 30.23 -6.20 14.05
CA GLY A 76 30.99 -7.08 13.15
C GLY A 76 30.16 -8.24 12.58
N ILE A 77 28.83 -8.18 12.71
CA ILE A 77 27.93 -9.17 12.14
C ILE A 77 27.80 -8.86 10.65
N THR A 78 28.53 -9.61 9.83
CA THR A 78 28.41 -9.52 8.38
C THR A 78 27.05 -10.06 7.96
N LEU A 79 26.23 -9.21 7.37
CA LEU A 79 25.03 -9.65 6.66
C LEU A 79 25.48 -10.39 5.41
N ASP A 80 25.37 -11.71 5.46
CA ASP A 80 25.53 -12.56 4.29
C ASP A 80 24.33 -12.32 3.36
N LEU A 81 24.49 -11.32 2.49
CA LEU A 81 23.49 -10.93 1.50
C LEU A 81 23.17 -12.10 0.55
N GLU A 82 24.13 -13.00 0.27
CA GLU A 82 23.89 -14.16 -0.58
C GLU A 82 23.01 -15.20 0.12
N ARG A 83 23.21 -15.46 1.42
CA ARG A 83 22.27 -16.29 2.19
C ARG A 83 20.93 -15.62 2.42
N PHE A 84 20.90 -14.30 2.64
CA PHE A 84 19.65 -13.58 2.84
C PHE A 84 18.80 -13.56 1.57
N ILE A 85 19.43 -13.24 0.42
CA ILE A 85 18.79 -13.26 -0.89
C ILE A 85 18.53 -14.70 -1.34
N GLY A 86 19.43 -15.64 -1.07
CA GLY A 86 19.27 -17.06 -1.39
C GLY A 86 18.22 -17.78 -0.54
N GLY A 87 17.92 -17.25 0.66
CA GLY A 87 16.78 -17.69 1.47
C GLY A 87 15.44 -17.13 1.01
N LEU A 88 15.46 -16.05 0.20
CA LEU A 88 14.30 -15.61 -0.57
C LEU A 88 14.27 -16.44 -1.85
N ASP A 89 13.45 -17.50 -1.86
CA ASP A 89 13.25 -18.26 -3.09
C ASP A 89 12.62 -17.34 -4.14
N ALA A 90 13.44 -16.86 -5.08
CA ALA A 90 12.98 -15.98 -6.15
C ALA A 90 11.96 -16.67 -7.08
N ASN A 91 11.88 -18.00 -7.03
CA ASN A 91 10.88 -18.79 -7.75
C ASN A 91 9.58 -18.97 -6.95
N ASP A 92 9.57 -18.67 -5.64
CA ASP A 92 8.34 -18.66 -4.86
C ASP A 92 7.49 -17.44 -5.28
N PRO A 93 6.29 -17.66 -5.85
CA PRO A 93 5.42 -16.58 -6.31
C PRO A 93 5.06 -15.58 -5.20
N LYS A 94 5.01 -16.02 -3.93
CA LYS A 94 4.68 -15.15 -2.79
C LYS A 94 5.83 -14.20 -2.47
N THR A 95 7.07 -14.69 -2.53
CA THR A 95 8.27 -13.88 -2.36
C THR A 95 8.34 -12.79 -3.44
N LEU A 96 8.07 -13.16 -4.70
CA LEU A 96 7.96 -12.19 -5.80
C LEU A 96 6.86 -11.15 -5.56
N ALA A 97 5.69 -11.57 -5.07
CA ALA A 97 4.57 -10.68 -4.77
C ALA A 97 4.93 -9.60 -3.73
N VAL A 98 5.62 -10.01 -2.66
CA VAL A 98 6.10 -9.08 -1.62
C VAL A 98 7.13 -8.11 -2.17
N LEU A 99 8.06 -8.58 -3.01
CA LEU A 99 9.05 -7.72 -3.66
C LEU A 99 8.39 -6.68 -4.57
N ILE A 100 7.42 -7.09 -5.40
CA ILE A 100 6.67 -6.17 -6.26
C ILE A 100 5.95 -5.13 -5.38
N PHE A 101 5.25 -5.56 -4.33
CA PHE A 101 4.56 -4.64 -3.42
C PHE A 101 5.53 -3.64 -2.79
N ALA A 102 6.70 -4.08 -2.33
CA ALA A 102 7.72 -3.21 -1.74
C ALA A 102 8.24 -2.17 -2.74
N VAL A 103 8.58 -2.60 -3.96
CA VAL A 103 9.03 -1.69 -5.03
C VAL A 103 7.95 -0.67 -5.38
N VAL A 104 6.71 -1.12 -5.57
CA VAL A 104 5.57 -0.24 -5.89
C VAL A 104 5.29 0.75 -4.74
N THR A 105 5.47 0.33 -3.49
CA THR A 105 5.35 1.18 -2.30
C THR A 105 6.40 2.29 -2.30
N ILE A 106 7.67 1.97 -2.57
CA ILE A 106 8.76 2.95 -2.68
C ILE A 106 8.46 3.93 -3.82
N LEU A 107 8.11 3.42 -5.00
CA LEU A 107 7.74 4.25 -6.15
C LEU A 107 6.53 5.14 -5.86
N GLY A 108 5.58 4.66 -5.07
CA GLY A 108 4.46 5.43 -4.53
C GLY A 108 4.92 6.59 -3.64
N LYS A 109 5.78 6.32 -2.66
CA LYS A 109 6.34 7.34 -1.75
C LYS A 109 7.08 8.46 -2.47
N LEU A 110 7.84 8.09 -3.51
CA LEU A 110 8.63 9.02 -4.33
C LEU A 110 7.79 9.83 -5.32
N SER A 111 6.56 9.39 -5.60
CA SER A 111 5.69 10.05 -6.56
C SER A 111 5.07 11.32 -5.97
N PRO A 112 4.82 12.37 -6.78
CA PRO A 112 4.07 13.53 -6.32
C PRO A 112 2.66 13.17 -5.85
N HIS A 113 2.16 13.88 -4.84
CA HIS A 113 0.87 13.60 -4.23
C HIS A 113 -0.28 13.56 -5.25
N ARG A 114 -1.14 12.53 -5.15
CA ARG A 114 -2.31 12.24 -6.02
C ARG A 114 -1.97 11.94 -7.48
N MET A 115 -0.72 11.60 -7.77
CA MET A 115 -0.29 11.12 -9.07
C MET A 115 -0.40 9.59 -9.09
N PHE A 116 0.73 8.88 -9.16
CA PHE A 116 0.80 7.44 -9.39
C PHE A 116 -0.17 6.61 -8.51
N THR A 117 -0.17 6.82 -7.20
CA THR A 117 -0.97 6.03 -6.25
C THR A 117 -2.49 6.24 -6.39
N HIS A 118 -2.93 7.36 -6.96
CA HIS A 118 -4.34 7.70 -7.13
C HIS A 118 -4.83 7.55 -8.58
N LYS A 119 -3.99 6.99 -9.47
CA LYS A 119 -4.38 6.64 -10.84
C LYS A 119 -4.67 5.15 -10.95
N TRP A 120 -5.43 4.78 -11.98
CA TRP A 120 -5.82 3.40 -12.23
C TRP A 120 -4.61 2.44 -12.30
N PHE A 121 -3.51 2.86 -12.94
CA PHE A 121 -2.33 2.02 -13.11
C PHE A 121 -1.63 1.71 -11.78
N GLY A 122 -1.36 2.73 -10.96
CA GLY A 122 -0.76 2.52 -9.63
C GLY A 122 -1.69 1.73 -8.72
N THR A 123 -2.99 2.06 -8.71
CA THR A 123 -4.01 1.32 -7.96
C THR A 123 -4.02 -0.17 -8.34
N MET A 124 -4.01 -0.47 -9.64
CA MET A 124 -3.98 -1.83 -10.14
C MET A 124 -2.71 -2.56 -9.72
N LEU A 125 -1.53 -1.93 -9.79
CA LEU A 125 -0.27 -2.53 -9.35
C LEU A 125 -0.28 -2.87 -7.84
N PHE A 126 -0.79 -1.97 -7.00
CA PHE A 126 -0.93 -2.24 -5.57
C PHE A 126 -1.90 -3.38 -5.29
N CYS A 127 -3.10 -3.37 -5.88
CA CYS A 127 -4.07 -4.43 -5.66
C CYS A 127 -3.60 -5.79 -6.23
N TYR A 128 -2.96 -5.78 -7.40
CA TYR A 128 -2.44 -6.98 -8.05
C TYR A 128 -1.28 -7.60 -7.27
N SER A 129 -0.35 -6.79 -6.76
CA SER A 129 0.74 -7.32 -5.92
C SER A 129 0.23 -7.94 -4.62
N VAL A 130 -0.81 -7.37 -4.00
CA VAL A 130 -1.47 -7.99 -2.84
C VAL A 130 -2.20 -9.29 -3.23
N TYR A 131 -2.88 -9.32 -4.38
CA TYR A 131 -3.54 -10.52 -4.89
C TYR A 131 -2.54 -11.68 -5.06
N LEU A 132 -1.35 -11.41 -5.61
CA LEU A 132 -0.30 -12.40 -5.81
C LEU A 132 0.25 -13.00 -4.50
N MET A 133 0.05 -12.35 -3.34
CA MET A 133 0.43 -12.91 -2.04
C MET A 133 -0.44 -14.13 -1.64
N GLY A 134 -1.57 -14.35 -2.32
CA GLY A 134 -2.37 -15.57 -2.21
C GLY A 134 -3.45 -15.56 -1.12
N ASN A 135 -3.64 -14.47 -0.38
CA ASN A 135 -4.75 -14.33 0.57
C ASN A 135 -5.89 -13.51 -0.04
N MET A 136 -6.91 -14.20 -0.55
CA MET A 136 -8.07 -13.58 -1.22
C MET A 136 -8.86 -12.64 -0.28
N TYR A 137 -9.07 -13.04 0.97
CA TYR A 137 -9.82 -12.25 1.95
C TYR A 137 -9.10 -10.95 2.31
N PHE A 138 -7.78 -11.03 2.49
CA PHE A 138 -6.93 -9.84 2.67
C PHE A 138 -6.96 -8.95 1.43
N THR A 139 -6.91 -9.53 0.23
CA THR A 139 -6.96 -8.81 -1.05
C THR A 139 -8.28 -8.07 -1.23
N ILE A 140 -9.41 -8.70 -0.92
CA ILE A 140 -10.74 -8.07 -0.95
C ILE A 140 -10.77 -6.88 0.00
N GLY A 141 -10.31 -7.08 1.25
CA GLY A 141 -10.20 -6.00 2.22
C GLY A 141 -9.36 -4.83 1.71
N PHE A 142 -8.13 -5.11 1.30
CA PHE A 142 -7.18 -4.13 0.78
C PHE A 142 -7.73 -3.35 -0.41
N THR A 143 -8.26 -4.06 -1.40
CA THR A 143 -8.81 -3.44 -2.61
C THR A 143 -10.00 -2.55 -2.28
N THR A 144 -10.90 -3.01 -1.39
CA THR A 144 -12.06 -2.23 -0.92
C THR A 144 -11.60 -0.94 -0.22
N GLY A 145 -10.66 -1.06 0.72
CA GLY A 145 -10.10 0.08 1.44
C GLY A 145 -9.40 1.09 0.52
N TYR A 146 -8.68 0.61 -0.49
CA TYR A 146 -7.96 1.42 -1.48
C TYR A 146 -8.92 2.17 -2.40
N ILE A 147 -9.89 1.46 -2.98
CA ILE A 147 -10.87 2.07 -3.90
C ILE A 147 -11.69 3.12 -3.15
N LEU A 148 -12.16 2.81 -1.94
CA LEU A 148 -12.91 3.76 -1.12
C LEU A 148 -12.08 4.98 -0.71
N HIS A 149 -10.77 4.83 -0.53
CA HIS A 149 -9.90 5.97 -0.34
C HIS A 149 -9.99 6.92 -1.54
N ILE A 150 -9.82 6.41 -2.77
CA ILE A 150 -9.87 7.22 -3.99
C ILE A 150 -11.25 7.84 -4.17
N VAL A 151 -12.32 7.06 -4.01
CA VAL A 151 -13.71 7.54 -4.12
C VAL A 151 -14.00 8.63 -3.09
N ALA A 152 -13.56 8.46 -1.84
CA ALA A 152 -13.71 9.51 -0.83
C ALA A 152 -12.97 10.78 -1.24
N ASP A 153 -11.80 10.66 -1.86
CA ASP A 153 -11.00 11.80 -2.28
C ASP A 153 -11.56 12.52 -3.52
N THR A 154 -12.24 11.82 -4.44
CA THR A 154 -12.98 12.44 -5.55
C THR A 154 -14.19 13.24 -5.09
N MET A 155 -14.81 12.86 -3.97
CA MET A 155 -15.95 13.59 -3.37
C MET A 155 -15.54 14.87 -2.61
N THR A 156 -14.24 15.16 -2.50
CA THR A 156 -13.75 16.39 -1.86
C THR A 156 -13.70 17.59 -2.81
N LYS A 157 -13.58 18.81 -2.26
CA LYS A 157 -13.40 20.05 -3.07
C LYS A 157 -12.21 19.97 -4.05
N ASN A 158 -11.16 19.24 -3.69
CA ASN A 158 -9.97 19.03 -4.53
C ASN A 158 -10.09 17.79 -5.43
N GLY A 159 -11.15 17.00 -5.28
CA GLY A 159 -11.40 15.78 -6.05
C GLY A 159 -11.57 16.02 -7.54
N LYS A 160 -12.02 17.22 -7.96
CA LYS A 160 -12.13 17.62 -9.38
C LYS A 160 -10.81 17.53 -10.16
N TYR A 161 -9.67 17.57 -9.46
CA TYR A 161 -8.35 17.44 -10.08
C TYR A 161 -7.86 15.98 -10.14
N LEU A 162 -8.57 15.06 -9.49
CA LEU A 162 -8.25 13.63 -9.45
C LEU A 162 -8.85 12.93 -10.69
N LYS A 163 -8.14 13.02 -11.80
CA LYS A 163 -8.46 12.26 -13.02
C LYS A 163 -8.01 10.80 -12.87
N PHE A 164 -8.85 9.92 -12.32
CA PHE A 164 -8.47 8.52 -12.02
C PHE A 164 -8.02 7.72 -13.26
N PHE A 165 -8.76 7.82 -14.36
CA PHE A 165 -8.48 7.09 -15.61
C PHE A 165 -7.27 7.60 -16.39
N GLN A 166 -6.63 8.67 -15.94
CA GLN A 166 -5.39 9.14 -16.55
C GLN A 166 -4.25 8.16 -16.24
N PHE A 167 -3.59 7.63 -17.27
CA PHE A 167 -2.38 6.84 -17.09
C PHE A 167 -1.25 7.69 -16.50
N LYS A 168 -0.54 7.15 -15.51
CA LYS A 168 0.56 7.84 -14.86
C LYS A 168 1.61 6.84 -14.38
N LEU A 169 2.84 7.06 -14.82
CA LEU A 169 4.01 6.36 -14.30
C LEU A 169 4.44 6.95 -12.95
N PRO A 170 5.18 6.18 -12.14
CA PRO A 170 5.84 6.68 -10.94
C PRO A 170 6.68 7.94 -11.21
N CYS A 171 6.80 8.80 -10.20
CA CYS A 171 7.65 10.00 -10.24
C CYS A 171 7.31 10.95 -11.41
N ARG A 172 6.05 10.99 -11.85
CA ARG A 172 5.56 11.92 -12.87
C ARG A 172 4.55 12.91 -12.28
N ASN A 173 4.83 14.20 -12.41
CA ASN A 173 3.88 15.26 -11.99
C ASN A 173 2.73 15.46 -12.98
N SER A 174 1.79 16.35 -12.70
CA SER A 174 0.60 16.61 -13.54
C SER A 174 0.91 16.88 -15.03
N LYS A 175 2.08 17.45 -15.34
CA LYS A 175 2.55 17.77 -16.70
C LYS A 175 3.34 16.62 -17.37
N ASN A 176 3.35 15.43 -16.77
CA ASN A 176 4.17 14.27 -17.20
C ASN A 176 5.67 14.53 -17.17
N LYS A 177 6.14 15.55 -16.43
CA LYS A 177 7.57 15.74 -16.20
C LYS A 177 8.01 14.85 -15.04
N PHE A 178 9.25 14.40 -15.11
CA PHE A 178 9.87 13.67 -14.01
C PHE A 178 10.01 14.60 -12.80
N ASP A 179 9.56 14.15 -11.64
CA ASP A 179 9.49 14.92 -10.41
C ASP A 179 9.46 13.95 -9.22
N ILE A 180 10.31 14.18 -8.23
CA ILE A 180 10.42 13.30 -7.08
C ILE A 180 10.07 14.08 -5.82
N SER A 181 9.15 13.50 -5.04
CA SER A 181 8.66 14.03 -3.78
C SER A 181 9.24 13.22 -2.62
N TRP A 182 10.18 13.80 -1.88
CA TRP A 182 10.91 13.13 -0.78
C TRP A 182 10.39 13.53 0.59
#